data_AF-A0A8S3ZYE3-F1
#
_entry.id   AF-A0A8S3ZYE3-F1
#
_cell.length_a   1.000
_cell.length_b   1.000
_cell.length_c   1.000
_cell.angle_alpha   90.00
_cell.angle_beta   90.00
_cell.angle_gamma   90.00
#
_symmetry.space_group_name_H-M   'P 1'
#
loop_
_entity.id
_entity.type
_entity.pdbx_description
1 polymer ?
#
loop_
_entity_poly.entity_id
_entity_poly.type
_entity_poly.pdbx_seq_one_letter_code
_entity_poly.pdbx_strand_id
1 'polypeptide(L)'
;MHIMAGLIPEGASATEKEKMMTTYLDNITYAADRLSREGILALIEPVNNRISVPRYFLSVPSEGLEIVKKVNHPNLKLQFDIFHVQIMDGNLTKNIQNYLPYVGHVQLAQVPDRGEPDNSGEINFPYIFSVLDKLGYDGYIGLEYKPRGKTEDGLTWFKELNY
;
A
#
# COMPACT_ATOMS: atom_id res chain seq x y z
N MET A 1 5.29 0.22 -11.05
CA MET A 1 6.36 1.05 -10.46
C MET A 1 5.73 1.95 -9.41
N HIS A 2 6.22 1.90 -8.17
CA HIS A 2 5.77 2.79 -7.10
C HIS A 2 6.44 4.18 -7.23
N ILE A 3 5.63 5.23 -7.28
CA ILE A 3 6.04 6.63 -7.26
C ILE A 3 5.92 7.15 -5.81
N MET A 4 7.05 7.39 -5.15
CA MET A 4 7.07 7.79 -3.75
C MET A 4 6.66 9.25 -3.53
N ALA A 5 5.98 9.50 -2.41
CA ALA A 5 5.39 10.79 -2.07
C ALA A 5 6.34 11.77 -1.36
N GLY A 6 7.43 11.26 -0.79
CA GLY A 6 8.40 12.05 -0.03
C GLY A 6 7.94 12.39 1.40
N LEU A 7 8.67 13.29 2.06
CA LEU A 7 8.47 13.66 3.46
C LEU A 7 7.95 15.09 3.59
N ILE A 8 7.07 15.31 4.56
CA ILE A 8 6.64 16.64 5.00
C ILE A 8 7.77 17.30 5.79
N PRO A 9 8.24 18.50 5.40
CA PRO A 9 9.21 19.27 6.18
C PRO A 9 8.71 19.55 7.61
N GLU A 10 9.62 19.58 8.58
CA GLU A 10 9.27 19.99 9.94
C GLU A 10 8.79 21.44 9.95
N GLY A 11 7.72 21.71 10.68
CA GLY A 11 7.13 23.04 10.76
C GLY A 11 6.32 23.48 9.52
N ALA A 12 6.12 22.61 8.52
CA ALA A 12 5.34 22.95 7.34
C ALA A 12 3.93 23.43 7.70
N SER A 13 3.62 24.66 7.28
CA SER A 13 2.33 25.32 7.41
C SER A 13 1.23 24.63 6.58
N ALA A 14 -0.04 24.97 6.85
CA ALA A 14 -1.16 24.47 6.07
C ALA A 14 -1.04 24.84 4.58
N THR A 15 -0.65 26.09 4.28
CA THR A 15 -0.45 26.57 2.91
C THR A 15 0.69 25.84 2.19
N GLU A 16 1.77 25.47 2.89
CA GLU A 16 2.83 24.66 2.30
C GLU A 16 2.35 23.25 1.99
N LYS A 17 1.56 22.62 2.87
CA LYS A 17 0.95 21.30 2.62
C LYS A 17 0.01 21.31 1.42
N GLU A 18 -0.76 22.38 1.23
CA GLU A 18 -1.60 22.57 0.04
C GLU A 18 -0.75 22.62 -1.23
N LYS A 19 0.35 23.40 -1.24
CA LYS A 19 1.29 23.45 -2.38
C LYS A 19 1.95 22.10 -2.66
N MET A 20 2.29 21.36 -1.61
CA MET A 20 2.82 20.01 -1.73
C MET A 20 1.81 19.08 -2.40
N MET A 21 0.53 19.15 -2.01
CA MET A 21 -0.53 18.37 -2.65
C MET A 21 -0.68 18.71 -4.13
N THR A 22 -0.69 19.99 -4.50
CA THR A 22 -0.70 20.40 -5.92
C THR A 22 0.49 19.80 -6.67
N THR A 23 1.70 19.96 -6.13
CA THR A 23 2.94 19.44 -6.74
C THR A 23 2.89 17.92 -6.88
N TYR A 24 2.37 17.23 -5.87
CA TYR A 24 2.25 15.77 -5.88
C TYR A 24 1.29 15.31 -6.97
N LEU A 25 0.11 15.93 -7.10
CA LEU A 25 -0.87 15.63 -8.14
C LEU A 25 -0.31 15.86 -9.56
N ASP A 26 0.42 16.95 -9.77
CA ASP A 26 1.06 17.24 -11.05
C ASP A 26 2.12 16.17 -11.40
N ASN A 27 2.96 15.80 -10.42
CA ASN A 27 4.01 14.81 -10.61
C ASN A 27 3.47 13.40 -10.89
N ILE A 28 2.45 12.94 -10.15
CA ILE A 28 1.88 11.60 -10.39
C ILE A 28 1.13 11.53 -11.72
N THR A 29 0.49 12.63 -12.14
CA THR A 29 -0.17 12.71 -13.45
C THR A 29 0.88 12.60 -14.55
N TYR A 30 1.93 13.42 -14.46
CA TYR A 30 3.06 13.36 -15.39
C TYR A 30 3.71 11.97 -15.43
N ALA A 31 3.99 11.37 -14.27
CA ALA A 31 4.62 10.06 -14.19
C ALA A 31 3.71 8.96 -14.76
N ALA A 32 2.40 8.98 -14.49
CA ALA A 32 1.46 8.02 -15.03
C ALA A 32 1.37 8.11 -16.56
N ASP A 33 1.37 9.32 -17.13
CA ASP A 33 1.45 9.56 -18.57
C ASP A 33 2.73 8.99 -19.16
N ARG A 34 3.89 9.24 -18.53
CA ARG A 34 5.19 8.75 -19.03
C ARG A 34 5.27 7.23 -18.97
N LEU A 35 4.89 6.63 -17.85
CA LEU A 35 4.97 5.18 -17.65
C LEU A 35 3.98 4.43 -18.55
N SER A 36 2.83 5.02 -18.88
CA SER A 36 1.84 4.38 -19.76
C SER A 36 2.39 4.13 -21.17
N ARG A 37 3.24 5.05 -21.68
CA ARG A 37 3.90 4.92 -22.99
C ARG A 37 4.88 3.75 -23.06
N GLU A 38 5.38 3.34 -21.90
CA GLU A 38 6.31 2.22 -21.74
C GLU A 38 5.60 0.93 -21.29
N GLY A 39 4.27 0.94 -21.19
CA GLY A 39 3.50 -0.21 -20.70
C GLY A 39 3.73 -0.54 -19.22
N ILE A 40 4.17 0.43 -18.42
CA ILE A 40 4.44 0.26 -16.98
C ILE A 40 3.30 0.86 -16.17
N LEU A 41 2.69 0.08 -15.28
CA LEU A 41 1.67 0.57 -14.36
C LEU A 41 2.27 1.50 -13.31
N ALA A 42 1.68 2.69 -13.12
CA ALA A 42 2.04 3.61 -12.06
C ALA A 42 1.26 3.27 -10.78
N LEU A 43 1.97 3.20 -9.65
CA LEU A 43 1.41 2.93 -8.34
C LEU A 43 1.74 4.06 -7.37
N ILE A 44 0.80 4.40 -6.50
CA ILE A 44 1.06 5.19 -5.29
C ILE A 44 0.68 4.37 -4.06
N GLU A 45 1.46 4.53 -2.99
CA GLU A 45 1.31 3.75 -1.77
C GLU A 45 1.18 4.67 -0.55
N PRO A 46 0.08 4.56 0.20
CA PRO A 46 0.00 5.13 1.54
C PRO A 46 0.90 4.38 2.52
N VAL A 47 1.96 5.03 3.02
CA VAL A 47 2.93 4.43 3.96
C VAL A 47 2.70 4.97 5.36
N ASN A 48 2.59 4.09 6.36
CA ASN A 48 2.30 4.54 7.72
C ASN A 48 3.39 5.46 8.28
N ASN A 49 2.97 6.59 8.84
CA ASN A 49 3.87 7.56 9.45
C ASN A 49 4.05 7.38 10.96
N ARG A 50 3.37 6.38 11.54
CA ARG A 50 3.42 6.08 12.98
C ARG A 50 4.70 5.36 13.36
N ILE A 51 5.09 4.35 12.58
CA ILE A 51 6.24 3.50 12.92
C ILE A 51 7.21 3.28 11.76
N SER A 52 6.76 3.39 10.50
CA SER A 52 7.61 3.08 9.34
C SER A 52 8.38 4.30 8.87
N VAL A 53 7.67 5.36 8.47
CA VAL A 53 8.29 6.55 7.88
C VAL A 53 7.68 7.80 8.49
N PRO A 54 8.20 8.29 9.64
CA PRO A 54 7.73 9.51 10.25
C PRO A 54 7.70 10.67 9.24
N ARG A 55 6.61 11.44 9.25
CA ARG A 55 6.35 12.57 8.33
C ARG A 55 6.16 12.19 6.85
N TYR A 56 5.96 10.93 6.48
CA TYR A 56 5.64 10.58 5.10
C TYR A 56 4.38 11.32 4.61
N PHE A 57 4.44 11.88 3.39
CA PHE A 57 3.42 12.79 2.87
C PHE A 57 2.08 12.06 2.65
N LEU A 58 2.10 10.96 1.91
CA LEU A 58 0.92 10.15 1.66
C LEU A 58 0.84 9.05 2.72
N SER A 59 0.33 9.37 3.91
CA SER A 59 0.26 8.39 5.01
C SER A 59 -1.13 7.84 5.30
N VAL A 60 -2.19 8.49 4.79
CA VAL A 60 -3.58 8.10 5.08
C VAL A 60 -4.11 7.26 3.92
N PRO A 61 -4.50 5.98 4.13
CA PRO A 61 -5.01 5.12 3.07
C PRO A 61 -6.18 5.70 2.26
N SER A 62 -7.15 6.31 2.95
CA SER A 62 -8.30 6.95 2.29
C SER A 62 -7.91 8.14 1.41
N GLU A 63 -6.90 8.91 1.80
CA GLU A 63 -6.36 10.01 0.99
C GLU A 63 -5.74 9.48 -0.31
N GLY A 64 -5.01 8.36 -0.24
CA GLY A 64 -4.48 7.69 -1.44
C GLY A 64 -5.58 7.32 -2.43
N LEU A 65 -6.68 6.75 -1.95
CA LEU A 65 -7.82 6.41 -2.80
C LEU A 65 -8.43 7.66 -3.47
N GLU A 66 -8.61 8.74 -2.70
CA GLU A 66 -9.15 9.98 -3.25
C GLU A 66 -8.20 10.62 -4.28
N ILE A 67 -6.88 10.48 -4.11
CA ILE A 67 -5.91 10.91 -5.12
C ILE A 67 -6.06 10.11 -6.42
N VAL A 68 -6.13 8.78 -6.36
CA VAL A 68 -6.33 7.94 -7.56
C VAL A 68 -7.62 8.33 -8.28
N LYS A 69 -8.72 8.51 -7.55
CA LYS A 69 -9.99 8.97 -8.13
C LYS A 69 -9.90 10.37 -8.72
N LYS A 70 -9.21 11.30 -8.05
CA LYS A 70 -9.08 12.69 -8.49
C LYS A 70 -8.24 12.82 -9.76
N VAL A 71 -7.13 12.10 -9.84
CA VAL A 71 -6.28 12.07 -11.04
C VAL A 71 -6.99 11.35 -12.19
N ASN A 72 -7.75 10.28 -11.88
CA ASN A 72 -8.57 9.54 -12.83
C ASN A 72 -7.81 9.10 -14.10
N HIS A 73 -6.54 8.71 -13.94
CA HIS A 73 -5.71 8.27 -15.05
C HIS A 73 -5.76 6.73 -15.17
N PRO A 74 -5.99 6.15 -16.35
CA PRO A 74 -6.19 4.70 -16.50
C PRO A 74 -4.96 3.86 -16.12
N ASN A 75 -3.76 4.44 -16.21
CA ASN A 75 -2.49 3.81 -15.83
C ASN A 75 -2.04 4.09 -14.38
N LEU A 76 -2.89 4.70 -13.55
CA LEU A 76 -2.59 4.98 -12.14
C LEU A 76 -3.48 4.13 -11.22
N LYS A 77 -2.85 3.41 -10.29
CA LYS A 77 -3.54 2.55 -9.31
C LYS A 77 -2.93 2.71 -7.91
N LEU A 78 -3.64 2.18 -6.91
CA LEU A 78 -3.14 2.05 -5.54
C LEU A 78 -2.25 0.82 -5.39
N GLN A 79 -1.16 0.96 -4.64
CA GLN A 79 -0.48 -0.15 -3.99
C GLN A 79 -1.06 -0.30 -2.58
N PHE A 80 -1.69 -1.44 -2.30
CA PHE A 80 -2.37 -1.72 -1.05
C PHE A 80 -1.48 -2.60 -0.17
N ASP A 81 -0.63 -1.97 0.65
CA ASP A 81 0.10 -2.67 1.70
C ASP A 81 -0.80 -2.84 2.94
N ILE A 82 -1.17 -4.09 3.22
CA ILE A 82 -2.02 -4.49 4.35
C ILE A 82 -1.39 -4.03 5.68
N PHE A 83 -0.06 -4.06 5.81
CA PHE A 83 0.65 -3.65 7.01
C PHE A 83 0.44 -2.15 7.29
N HIS A 84 0.62 -1.31 6.27
CA HIS A 84 0.40 0.13 6.41
C HIS A 84 -1.06 0.48 6.69
N VAL A 85 -1.99 -0.18 6.00
CA VAL A 85 -3.43 0.04 6.20
C VAL A 85 -3.87 -0.37 7.60
N GLN A 86 -3.42 -1.54 8.11
CA GLN A 86 -3.78 -1.99 9.45
C GLN A 86 -3.33 -1.00 10.52
N ILE A 87 -2.10 -0.49 10.41
CA ILE A 87 -1.55 0.47 11.39
C ILE A 87 -2.26 1.81 11.36
N MET A 88 -2.67 2.30 10.18
CA MET A 88 -3.26 3.62 10.05
C MET A 88 -4.77 3.63 10.29
N ASP A 89 -5.49 2.74 9.62
CA ASP A 89 -6.96 2.78 9.49
C ASP A 89 -7.64 1.50 9.99
N GLY A 90 -6.92 0.38 10.10
CA GLY A 90 -7.49 -0.91 10.47
C GLY A 90 -8.59 -1.35 9.50
N ASN A 91 -9.68 -1.91 10.03
CA ASN A 91 -10.92 -2.22 9.31
C ASN A 91 -10.69 -2.95 7.96
N LEU A 92 -9.75 -3.90 7.95
CA LEU A 92 -9.16 -4.46 6.73
C LEU A 92 -10.21 -5.03 5.78
N THR A 93 -11.18 -5.83 6.25
CA THR A 93 -12.21 -6.41 5.38
C THR A 93 -12.95 -5.32 4.59
N LYS A 94 -13.37 -4.25 5.26
CA LYS A 94 -14.15 -3.20 4.60
C LYS A 94 -13.27 -2.33 3.71
N ASN A 95 -12.04 -2.05 4.15
CA ASN A 95 -11.09 -1.29 3.35
C ASN A 95 -10.67 -2.04 2.08
N ILE A 96 -10.42 -3.35 2.15
CA ILE A 96 -10.17 -4.20 0.98
C ILE A 96 -11.35 -4.12 0.02
N GLN A 97 -12.59 -4.36 0.49
CA GLN A 97 -13.79 -4.27 -0.37
C GLN A 97 -13.93 -2.92 -1.07
N ASN A 98 -13.61 -1.83 -0.38
CA ASN A 98 -13.76 -0.49 -0.92
C ASN A 98 -12.63 -0.12 -1.90
N TYR A 99 -11.41 -0.59 -1.65
CA TYR A 99 -10.22 -0.10 -2.33
C TYR A 99 -9.85 -0.98 -3.52
N LEU A 100 -10.12 -2.29 -3.45
CA LEU A 100 -9.70 -3.28 -4.45
C LEU A 100 -9.98 -2.89 -5.91
N PRO A 101 -11.11 -2.25 -6.28
CA PRO A 101 -11.33 -1.80 -7.67
C PRO A 101 -10.28 -0.81 -8.21
N TYR A 102 -9.54 -0.15 -7.32
CA TYR A 102 -8.51 0.84 -7.62
C TYR A 102 -7.10 0.32 -7.37
N VAL A 103 -6.96 -0.91 -6.88
CA VAL A 103 -5.67 -1.51 -6.53
C VAL A 103 -5.02 -2.12 -7.76
N GLY A 104 -3.72 -1.88 -7.91
CA GLY A 104 -2.87 -2.50 -8.93
C GLY A 104 -1.89 -3.53 -8.35
N HIS A 105 -1.63 -3.47 -7.05
CA HIS A 105 -0.75 -4.41 -6.36
C HIS A 105 -1.11 -4.48 -4.87
N VAL A 106 -1.04 -5.67 -4.27
CA VAL A 106 -1.20 -5.89 -2.83
C VAL A 106 0.14 -6.29 -2.24
N GLN A 107 0.44 -5.83 -1.03
CA GLN A 107 1.57 -6.31 -0.24
C GLN A 107 1.12 -6.75 1.15
N LEU A 108 1.93 -7.60 1.78
CA LEU A 108 1.69 -8.06 3.14
C LEU A 108 2.94 -8.03 4.02
N ALA A 109 2.68 -7.80 5.30
CA ALA A 109 3.54 -8.14 6.42
C ALA A 109 2.69 -8.17 7.70
N GLN A 110 3.09 -8.97 8.68
CA GLN A 110 2.39 -9.04 9.97
C GLN A 110 2.60 -7.78 10.80
N VAL A 111 1.59 -7.40 11.58
CA VAL A 111 1.63 -6.28 12.53
C VAL A 111 1.81 -6.85 13.94
N PRO A 112 2.64 -6.23 14.80
CA PRO A 112 3.29 -4.92 14.63
C PRO A 112 4.69 -4.94 13.99
N ASP A 113 5.35 -6.09 13.93
CA ASP A 113 6.80 -6.13 13.71
C ASP A 113 7.24 -6.17 12.24
N ARG A 114 6.28 -6.14 11.32
CA ARG A 114 6.49 -6.26 9.86
C ARG A 114 7.16 -7.58 9.48
N GLY A 115 6.82 -8.66 10.19
CA GLY A 115 7.37 -10.00 9.97
C GLY A 115 6.50 -10.88 9.04
N GLU A 116 6.84 -12.16 8.96
CA GLU A 116 6.13 -13.17 8.17
C GLU A 116 4.63 -13.23 8.53
N PRO A 117 3.74 -13.55 7.57
CA PRO A 117 2.30 -13.59 7.82
C PRO A 117 1.86 -14.66 8.85
N ASP A 118 2.67 -15.69 9.09
CA ASP A 118 2.45 -16.70 10.13
C ASP A 118 3.00 -16.29 11.51
N ASN A 119 3.66 -15.14 11.62
CA ASN A 119 4.11 -14.64 12.92
C ASN A 119 2.92 -14.41 13.84
N SER A 120 3.18 -14.57 15.14
CA SER A 120 2.29 -14.02 16.15
C SER A 120 2.12 -12.51 15.89
N GLY A 121 0.88 -12.08 15.84
CA GLY A 121 0.50 -10.73 15.51
C GLY A 121 -1.01 -10.60 15.47
N GLU A 122 -1.49 -9.46 15.01
CA GLU A 122 -2.92 -9.12 15.06
C GLU A 122 -3.70 -9.47 13.78
N ILE A 123 -3.02 -9.76 12.66
CA ILE A 123 -3.68 -10.03 11.38
C ILE A 123 -3.81 -11.54 11.15
N ASN A 124 -5.03 -12.00 10.90
CA ASN A 124 -5.32 -13.35 10.41
C ASN A 124 -5.22 -13.39 8.86
N PHE A 125 -4.04 -13.67 8.32
CA PHE A 125 -3.81 -13.74 6.88
C PHE A 125 -4.63 -14.78 6.12
N PRO A 126 -4.85 -16.02 6.60
CA PRO A 126 -5.76 -16.95 5.94
C PRO A 126 -7.16 -16.34 5.69
N TYR A 127 -7.67 -15.57 6.67
CA TYR A 127 -8.93 -14.84 6.48
C TYR A 127 -8.79 -13.73 5.42
N ILE A 128 -7.73 -12.92 5.46
CA ILE A 128 -7.49 -11.86 4.48
C ILE A 128 -7.39 -12.40 3.05
N PHE A 129 -6.67 -13.51 2.83
CA PHE A 129 -6.61 -14.18 1.53
C PHE A 129 -7.99 -14.62 1.06
N SER A 130 -8.79 -15.23 1.95
CA SER A 130 -10.17 -15.60 1.61
C SER A 130 -11.05 -14.41 1.20
N VAL A 131 -10.77 -13.20 1.72
CA VAL A 131 -11.48 -11.98 1.32
C VAL A 131 -11.03 -11.51 -0.07
N LEU A 132 -9.72 -11.52 -0.34
CA LEU A 132 -9.17 -11.19 -1.66
C LEU A 132 -9.71 -12.14 -2.74
N ASP A 133 -9.72 -13.44 -2.47
CA ASP A 133 -10.22 -14.45 -3.41
C ASP A 133 -11.71 -14.28 -3.70
N LYS A 134 -12.53 -14.04 -2.66
CA LYS A 134 -13.97 -13.80 -2.82
C LYS A 134 -14.28 -12.55 -3.64
N LEU A 135 -13.39 -11.57 -3.60
CA LEU A 135 -13.51 -10.34 -4.39
C LEU A 135 -12.85 -10.45 -5.76
N GLY A 136 -12.23 -11.59 -6.07
CA GLY A 136 -11.63 -11.88 -7.37
C GLY A 136 -10.33 -11.12 -7.64
N TYR A 137 -9.52 -10.84 -6.61
CA TYR A 137 -8.17 -10.31 -6.84
C TYR A 137 -7.31 -11.36 -7.55
N ASP A 138 -6.77 -11.01 -8.71
CA ASP A 138 -5.97 -11.89 -9.58
C ASP A 138 -4.52 -11.39 -9.77
N GLY A 139 -4.16 -10.30 -9.10
CA GLY A 139 -2.81 -9.74 -9.14
C GLY A 139 -1.84 -10.44 -8.18
N TYR A 140 -0.57 -10.05 -8.26
CA TYR A 140 0.46 -10.55 -7.34
C TYR A 140 0.34 -9.93 -5.94
N ILE A 141 0.60 -10.75 -4.92
CA ILE A 141 0.81 -10.30 -3.54
C ILE A 141 2.31 -10.24 -3.24
N GLY A 142 2.81 -9.05 -2.94
CA GLY A 142 4.20 -8.81 -2.57
C GLY A 142 4.47 -9.15 -1.10
N LEU A 143 5.58 -9.84 -0.86
CA LEU A 143 6.02 -10.30 0.47
C LEU A 143 6.99 -9.28 1.09
N GLU A 144 6.49 -8.11 1.46
CA GLU A 144 7.33 -7.01 1.98
C GLU A 144 7.45 -7.06 3.50
N TYR A 145 7.98 -8.16 4.02
CA TYR A 145 8.27 -8.34 5.44
C TYR A 145 9.76 -8.49 5.71
N LYS A 146 10.14 -8.34 6.99
CA LYS A 146 11.46 -8.63 7.53
C LYS A 146 11.45 -10.06 8.07
N PRO A 147 12.17 -11.02 7.46
CA PRO A 147 12.25 -12.37 8.00
C PRO A 147 12.75 -12.37 9.44
N ARG A 148 12.20 -13.24 10.31
CA ARG A 148 12.67 -13.42 11.70
C ARG A 148 14.13 -13.86 11.78
N GLY A 149 14.59 -14.59 10.76
CA GLY A 149 15.92 -15.16 10.67
C GLY A 149 16.35 -15.31 9.22
N LYS A 150 16.86 -16.48 8.84
CA LYS A 150 17.08 -16.79 7.43
C LYS A 150 15.73 -16.86 6.71
N THR A 151 15.65 -16.24 5.54
CA THR A 151 14.41 -16.17 4.76
C THR A 151 13.82 -17.56 4.53
N GLU A 152 14.65 -18.52 4.14
CA GLU A 152 14.24 -19.88 3.78
C GLU A 152 13.56 -20.63 4.94
N ASP A 153 14.00 -20.39 6.17
CA ASP A 153 13.47 -21.02 7.37
C ASP A 153 12.03 -20.54 7.66
N GLY A 154 11.69 -19.32 7.22
CA GLY A 154 10.39 -18.69 7.43
C GLY A 154 9.37 -18.89 6.30
N LEU A 155 9.66 -19.69 5.28
CA LEU A 155 8.75 -19.91 4.13
C LEU A 155 7.75 -21.07 4.33
N THR A 156 7.64 -21.63 5.52
CA THR A 156 6.71 -22.74 5.79
C THR A 156 5.26 -22.33 5.58
N TRP A 157 4.90 -21.08 5.91
CA TRP A 157 3.55 -20.54 5.71
C TRP A 157 3.08 -20.60 4.26
N PHE A 158 3.98 -20.52 3.28
CA PHE A 158 3.64 -20.63 1.87
C PHE A 158 3.01 -21.99 1.54
N LYS A 159 3.54 -23.04 2.16
CA LYS A 159 3.03 -24.41 1.98
C LYS A 159 1.76 -24.64 2.79
N GLU A 160 1.67 -24.07 3.98
CA GLU A 160 0.57 -24.31 4.92
C GLU A 160 -0.70 -23.53 4.57
N LEU A 161 -0.56 -22.31 4.03
CA LEU A 161 -1.68 -21.46 3.64
C LEU A 161 -2.19 -21.76 2.22
N ASN A 162 -1.48 -22.62 1.47
CA ASN A 162 -1.84 -23.09 0.14
C ASN A 162 -2.24 -21.94 -0.81
N TYR A 163 -1.44 -20.87 -0.78
CA TYR A 163 -1.59 -19.63 -1.55
C TYR A 163 -0.34 -19.41 -2.42
#